data_AF-A0A958JDN9-F1
#
_entry.id   AF-A0A958JDN9-F1
#
_cell.length_a   1.000
_cell.length_b   1.000
_cell.length_c   1.000
_cell.angle_alpha   90.00
_cell.angle_beta   90.00
_cell.angle_gamma   90.00
#
_symmetry.space_group_name_H-M   'P 1'
#
loop_
_entity.id
_entity.type
_entity.pdbx_description
1 polymer ?
#
loop_
_entity_poly.entity_id
_entity_poly.type
_entity_poly.pdbx_seq_one_letter_code
_entity_poly.pdbx_strand_id
1 'polypeptide(L)'
;MRRSSLNGTDFEHFKLLGPDSLYVECGKIKGGRYFVAYTQALPISTDALRAISQPVQLLLENGGLSSDHFEEPGKKFSLFDPGEFALTLKTPSQSAEVTTSLDTVSEPETRTTRDLKSLATTLRRVVVEAAGNTDPICHLRDFYQIKL
;
A
#
# COMPACT_ATOMS: atom_id res chain seq x y z
N MET A 1 19.95 -18.20 -13.00
CA MET A 1 19.17 -17.17 -12.29
C MET A 1 17.84 -17.77 -11.84
N ARG A 2 17.63 -18.00 -10.54
CA ARG A 2 16.31 -18.37 -10.03
C ARG A 2 15.47 -17.08 -10.01
N ARG A 3 14.35 -17.04 -10.74
CA ARG A 3 13.33 -16.00 -10.54
C ARG A 3 12.89 -16.07 -9.08
N SER A 4 12.93 -14.95 -8.37
CA SER A 4 12.25 -14.83 -7.08
C SER A 4 10.78 -15.15 -7.33
N SER A 5 10.21 -15.99 -6.47
CA SER A 5 8.79 -16.33 -6.54
C SER A 5 8.09 -15.60 -5.41
N LEU A 6 7.07 -14.82 -5.74
CA LEU A 6 6.13 -14.24 -4.77
C LEU A 6 5.27 -15.32 -4.07
N ASN A 7 5.55 -16.61 -4.29
CA ASN A 7 4.78 -17.68 -3.68
C ASN A 7 5.03 -17.74 -2.15
N GLY A 8 3.96 -17.57 -1.38
CA GLY A 8 3.96 -17.56 0.08
C GLY A 8 4.09 -16.17 0.69
N THR A 9 4.29 -15.13 -0.11
CA THR A 9 4.49 -13.76 0.37
C THR A 9 3.16 -13.05 0.58
N ASP A 10 3.18 -12.00 1.39
CA ASP A 10 1.98 -11.23 1.67
C ASP A 10 1.70 -10.20 0.56
N PHE A 11 0.45 -9.76 0.45
CA PHE A 11 0.10 -8.60 -0.36
C PHE A 11 -0.85 -7.68 0.40
N GLU A 12 -0.82 -6.40 0.07
CA GLU A 12 -1.76 -5.40 0.53
C GLU A 12 -2.10 -4.42 -0.59
N HIS A 13 -3.39 -4.31 -0.90
CA HIS A 13 -3.93 -3.47 -1.94
C HIS A 13 -4.89 -2.44 -1.34
N PHE A 14 -4.67 -1.16 -1.68
CA PHE A 14 -5.56 -0.07 -1.36
C PHE A 14 -6.17 0.50 -2.64
N LYS A 15 -7.48 0.72 -2.67
CA LYS A 15 -8.16 1.35 -3.80
C LYS A 15 -9.08 2.47 -3.31
N LEU A 16 -8.81 3.69 -3.73
CA LEU A 16 -9.67 4.86 -3.55
C LEU A 16 -10.26 5.21 -4.91
N LEU A 17 -11.42 4.65 -5.26
CA LEU A 17 -12.01 4.82 -6.60
C LEU A 17 -13.03 5.96 -6.70
N GLY A 18 -13.34 6.59 -5.57
CA GLY A 18 -14.26 7.71 -5.43
C GLY A 18 -14.02 8.44 -4.11
N PRO A 19 -14.78 9.52 -3.82
CA PRO A 19 -14.52 10.37 -2.66
C PRO A 19 -14.84 9.69 -1.31
N ASP A 20 -15.70 8.68 -1.31
CA ASP A 20 -16.40 8.28 -0.07
C ASP A 20 -15.98 6.90 0.46
N SER A 21 -15.19 6.12 -0.29
CA SER A 21 -14.89 4.73 0.09
C SER A 21 -13.46 4.29 -0.24
N LEU A 22 -12.80 3.73 0.78
CA LEU A 22 -11.48 3.13 0.70
C LEU A 22 -11.64 1.61 0.72
N TYR A 23 -11.24 0.97 -0.35
CA TYR A 23 -11.21 -0.48 -0.44
C TYR A 23 -9.83 -0.96 -0.02
N VAL A 24 -9.81 -1.94 0.89
CA VAL A 24 -8.60 -2.59 1.38
C VAL A 24 -8.73 -4.09 1.15
N GLU A 25 -7.68 -4.69 0.61
CA GLU A 25 -7.58 -6.12 0.38
C GLU A 25 -6.18 -6.58 0.75
N CYS A 26 -6.07 -7.67 1.51
CA CYS A 26 -4.77 -8.24 1.85
C CYS A 26 -4.86 -9.74 2.07
N GLY A 27 -3.71 -10.40 1.95
CA GLY A 27 -3.63 -11.84 2.03
C GLY A 27 -2.26 -12.34 1.60
N LYS A 28 -2.23 -13.52 0.96
CA LYS A 28 -0.99 -14.14 0.49
C LYS A 28 -1.04 -14.46 -1.00
N ILE A 29 0.09 -14.33 -1.67
CA ILE A 29 0.24 -14.79 -3.06
C ILE A 29 0.65 -16.26 -3.02
N LYS A 30 -0.08 -17.17 -3.69
CA LYS A 30 0.29 -18.58 -3.82
C LYS A 30 0.13 -19.06 -5.26
N GLY A 31 1.16 -19.67 -5.84
CA GLY A 31 1.17 -20.14 -7.22
C GLY A 31 0.84 -19.03 -8.25
N GLY A 32 1.23 -17.78 -7.96
CA GLY A 32 0.92 -16.62 -8.81
C GLY A 32 -0.52 -16.12 -8.72
N ARG A 33 -1.29 -16.54 -7.70
CA ARG A 33 -2.66 -16.09 -7.45
C ARG A 33 -2.76 -15.40 -6.09
N TYR A 34 -3.60 -14.37 -6.00
CA TYR A 34 -3.93 -13.70 -4.75
C TYR A 34 -4.95 -14.52 -3.95
N PHE A 35 -4.57 -14.92 -2.74
CA PHE A 35 -5.46 -15.56 -1.77
C PHE A 35 -5.81 -14.54 -0.70
N VAL A 36 -6.98 -13.93 -0.87
CA VAL A 36 -7.51 -12.89 0.01
C VAL A 36 -7.80 -13.46 1.39
N ALA A 37 -7.18 -12.89 2.42
CA ALA A 37 -7.50 -13.18 3.81
C ALA A 37 -8.48 -12.15 4.38
N TYR A 38 -8.42 -10.92 3.86
CA TYR A 38 -9.25 -9.81 4.29
C TYR A 38 -9.64 -8.93 3.10
N THR A 39 -10.90 -8.50 3.07
CA THR A 39 -11.37 -7.47 2.15
C THR A 39 -12.44 -6.62 2.83
N GLN A 40 -12.37 -5.30 2.67
CA GLN A 40 -13.38 -4.39 3.18
C GLN A 40 -13.46 -3.12 2.33
N ALA A 41 -14.68 -2.62 2.18
CA ALA A 41 -14.94 -1.26 1.73
C ALA A 41 -15.29 -0.40 2.95
N LEU A 42 -14.45 0.61 3.22
CA LEU A 42 -14.58 1.47 4.39
C LEU A 42 -15.09 2.85 3.98
N PRO A 43 -16.14 3.38 4.62
CA PRO A 43 -16.52 4.76 4.41
C PRO A 43 -15.40 5.67 4.92
N ILE A 44 -15.09 6.72 4.15
CA ILE A 44 -14.02 7.66 4.49
C ILE A 44 -14.64 8.97 4.95
N SER A 45 -14.20 9.47 6.10
CA SER A 45 -14.56 10.82 6.53
C SER A 45 -13.85 11.88 5.70
N THR A 46 -14.41 13.09 5.65
CA THR A 46 -13.77 14.24 4.98
C THR A 46 -12.37 14.53 5.51
N ASP A 47 -12.14 14.34 6.82
CA ASP A 47 -10.84 14.56 7.42
C ASP A 47 -9.82 13.48 7.03
N ALA A 48 -10.25 12.21 6.93
CA ALA A 48 -9.41 11.14 6.42
C ALA A 48 -9.08 11.35 4.92
N LEU A 49 -10.05 11.81 4.12
CA LEU A 49 -9.81 12.17 2.73
C LEU A 49 -8.77 13.30 2.61
N ARG A 50 -8.86 14.33 3.46
CA ARG A 50 -7.86 15.41 3.52
C ARG A 50 -6.48 14.89 3.91
N ALA A 51 -6.41 14.01 4.91
CA ALA A 51 -5.17 13.40 5.37
C ALA A 51 -4.50 12.54 4.28
N ILE A 52 -5.28 11.87 3.44
CA ILE A 52 -4.78 11.10 2.28
C ILE A 52 -4.35 12.04 1.15
N SER A 53 -5.09 13.11 0.88
CA SER A 53 -4.88 13.98 -0.28
C SER A 53 -3.53 14.70 -0.26
N GLN A 54 -3.06 15.14 0.92
CA GLN A 54 -1.80 15.88 1.03
C GLN A 54 -0.56 15.02 0.67
N PRO A 55 -0.37 13.81 1.22
CA PRO A 55 0.71 12.91 0.78
C PRO A 55 0.63 12.52 -0.70
N VAL A 56 -0.59 12.34 -1.24
CA VAL A 56 -0.79 12.05 -2.67
C VAL A 56 -0.28 13.20 -3.54
N GLN A 57 -0.62 14.44 -3.17
CA GLN A 57 -0.13 15.61 -3.90
C GLN A 57 1.39 15.71 -3.88
N LEU A 58 2.03 15.47 -2.72
CA LEU A 58 3.50 15.47 -2.60
C LEU A 58 4.15 14.37 -3.47
N LEU A 59 3.58 13.17 -3.50
CA LEU A 59 4.05 12.08 -4.37
C LEU A 59 3.97 12.44 -5.85
N LEU A 60 2.88 13.10 -6.26
CA LEU A 60 2.68 13.53 -7.65
C LEU A 60 3.63 14.68 -8.05
N GLU A 61 3.88 15.62 -7.14
CA GLU A 61 4.82 16.74 -7.36
C GLU A 61 6.28 16.28 -7.45
N ASN A 62 6.67 15.21 -6.75
CA ASN A 62 8.05 14.71 -6.67
C ASN A 62 8.46 13.75 -7.81
N GLY A 63 7.79 13.78 -8.96
CA GLY A 63 8.12 12.94 -10.12
C GLY A 63 7.13 11.79 -10.36
N GLY A 64 6.08 11.70 -9.54
CA GLY A 64 4.93 10.83 -9.80
C GLY A 64 5.06 9.40 -9.29
N LEU A 65 3.95 8.68 -9.40
CA LEU A 65 3.84 7.26 -9.06
C LEU A 65 4.30 6.37 -10.24
N SER A 66 5.32 6.80 -10.98
CA SER A 66 5.92 5.99 -12.03
C SER A 66 6.55 4.73 -11.41
N SER A 67 6.32 3.57 -12.03
CA SER A 67 6.94 2.30 -11.65
C SER A 67 8.47 2.36 -11.58
N ASP A 68 9.09 3.30 -12.29
CA ASP A 68 10.55 3.41 -12.39
C ASP A 68 11.21 3.89 -11.08
N HIS A 69 10.42 4.42 -10.13
CA HIS A 69 10.90 4.88 -8.83
C HIS A 69 10.80 3.82 -7.73
N PHE A 70 10.19 2.68 -8.01
CA PHE A 70 9.83 1.69 -7.01
C PHE A 70 10.40 0.32 -7.38
N GLU A 71 10.76 -0.48 -6.37
CA GLU A 71 11.23 -1.84 -6.61
C GLU A 71 10.04 -2.72 -6.98
N GLU A 72 10.04 -3.33 -8.17
CA GLU A 72 8.96 -4.26 -8.52
C GLU A 72 8.97 -5.51 -7.60
N PRO A 73 7.79 -6.01 -7.20
CA PRO A 73 7.69 -7.28 -6.48
C PRO A 73 8.35 -8.41 -7.29
N GLY A 74 9.08 -9.30 -6.62
CA GLY A 74 9.71 -10.45 -7.26
C GLY A 74 10.99 -10.15 -8.04
N LYS A 75 11.49 -8.90 -8.05
CA LYS A 75 12.74 -8.55 -8.73
C LYS A 75 13.98 -8.58 -7.83
N LYS A 76 13.84 -8.51 -6.51
CA LYS A 76 14.97 -8.62 -5.57
C LYS A 76 15.58 -10.02 -5.67
N PHE A 77 16.90 -10.13 -5.75
CA PHE A 77 17.64 -11.41 -5.69
C PHE A 77 17.64 -12.06 -4.29
N SER A 78 16.75 -11.61 -3.41
CA SER A 78 16.57 -12.18 -2.08
C SER A 78 16.03 -13.61 -2.16
N LEU A 79 16.39 -14.44 -1.17
CA LEU A 79 15.79 -15.76 -0.99
C LEU A 79 14.30 -15.68 -0.60
N PHE A 80 13.87 -14.54 -0.05
CA PHE A 80 12.51 -14.26 0.38
C PHE A 80 12.10 -12.90 -0.15
N ASP A 81 11.00 -12.88 -0.90
CA ASP A 81 10.42 -11.62 -1.33
C ASP A 81 9.51 -11.08 -0.22
N PRO A 82 9.61 -9.78 0.13
CA PRO A 82 8.85 -9.20 1.25
C PRO A 82 7.35 -9.12 0.94
N GLY A 83 6.94 -9.30 -0.31
CA GLY A 83 5.56 -9.24 -0.75
C GLY A 83 5.23 -7.97 -1.52
N GLU A 84 3.94 -7.74 -1.73
CA GLU A 84 3.46 -6.73 -2.67
C GLU A 84 2.60 -5.67 -1.98
N PHE A 85 2.91 -4.40 -2.24
CA PHE A 85 2.06 -3.27 -1.95
C PHE A 85 1.50 -2.73 -3.27
N ALA A 86 0.19 -2.60 -3.37
CA ALA A 86 -0.47 -1.92 -4.47
C ALA A 86 -1.40 -0.82 -3.99
N LEU A 87 -1.44 0.27 -4.72
CA LEU A 87 -2.30 1.41 -4.44
C LEU A 87 -2.86 1.95 -5.74
N THR A 88 -4.18 2.04 -5.80
CA THR A 88 -4.92 2.69 -6.89
C THR A 88 -5.71 3.85 -6.30
N LEU A 89 -5.43 5.06 -6.75
CA LEU A 89 -6.09 6.29 -6.35
C LEU A 89 -6.74 6.92 -7.58
N LYS A 90 -8.02 7.24 -7.47
CA LYS A 90 -8.77 7.94 -8.49
C LYS A 90 -9.62 9.01 -7.80
N THR A 91 -9.19 10.25 -7.93
CA THR A 91 -9.93 11.44 -7.52
C THR A 91 -10.49 12.13 -8.77
N PRO A 92 -11.42 13.10 -8.63
CA PRO A 92 -11.95 13.84 -9.79
C PRO A 92 -10.87 14.55 -10.61
N SER A 93 -9.74 14.90 -10.01
CA SER A 93 -8.67 15.65 -10.64
C SER A 93 -7.43 14.82 -10.99
N GLN A 94 -7.26 13.62 -10.41
CA GLN A 94 -6.01 12.86 -10.48
C GLN A 94 -6.25 11.35 -10.44
N SER A 95 -5.43 10.60 -11.18
CA SER A 95 -5.33 9.16 -11.08
C SER A 95 -3.89 8.73 -10.84
N ALA A 96 -3.73 7.73 -10.01
CA ALA A 96 -2.46 7.35 -9.45
C ALA A 96 -2.47 5.84 -9.20
N GLU A 97 -1.50 5.11 -9.74
CA GLU A 97 -1.37 3.68 -9.54
C GLU A 97 0.08 3.36 -9.23
N VAL A 98 0.31 2.56 -8.19
CA VAL A 98 1.63 2.06 -7.84
C VAL A 98 1.51 0.60 -7.43
N THR A 99 2.44 -0.22 -7.91
CA THR A 99 2.67 -1.58 -7.43
C THR A 99 4.15 -1.72 -7.14
N THR A 100 4.49 -2.09 -5.92
CA THR A 100 5.88 -2.15 -5.45
C THR A 100 6.07 -3.27 -4.43
N SER A 101 7.32 -3.68 -4.24
CA SER A 101 7.75 -4.52 -3.14
C SER A 101 7.40 -3.86 -1.79
N LEU A 102 6.93 -4.64 -0.81
CA LEU A 102 6.68 -4.17 0.56
C LEU A 102 7.94 -3.59 1.22
N ASP A 103 9.14 -4.03 0.83
CA ASP A 103 10.41 -3.46 1.31
C ASP A 103 10.57 -1.98 0.95
N THR A 104 10.07 -1.58 -0.23
CA THR A 104 10.13 -0.16 -0.65
C THR A 104 9.37 0.74 0.32
N VAL A 105 8.35 0.18 0.98
CA VAL A 105 7.53 0.89 1.96
C VAL A 105 8.12 0.78 3.37
N SER A 106 8.63 -0.38 3.79
CA SER A 106 9.24 -0.51 5.13
C SER A 106 10.59 0.17 5.26
N GLU A 107 11.44 0.08 4.23
CA GLU A 107 12.83 0.55 4.20
C GLU A 107 13.03 1.62 3.09
N PRO A 108 12.44 2.82 3.23
CA PRO A 108 12.47 3.80 2.16
C PRO A 108 13.85 4.49 2.04
N GLU A 109 14.50 4.34 0.89
CA GLU A 109 15.82 4.93 0.62
C GLU A 109 15.78 6.36 0.04
N THR A 110 14.75 6.68 -0.75
CA THR A 110 14.63 7.96 -1.47
C THR A 110 13.56 8.86 -0.83
N ARG A 111 13.45 10.10 -1.31
CA ARG A 111 12.35 10.99 -0.89
C ARG A 111 11.00 10.44 -1.34
N THR A 112 10.90 9.96 -2.57
CA THR A 112 9.67 9.40 -3.15
C THR A 112 9.20 8.15 -2.38
N THR A 113 10.11 7.25 -2.00
CA THR A 113 9.74 6.06 -1.21
C THR A 113 9.37 6.43 0.23
N ARG A 114 9.95 7.49 0.81
CA ARG A 114 9.51 8.05 2.10
C ARG A 114 8.10 8.64 2.04
N ASP A 115 7.79 9.36 0.98
CA ASP A 115 6.45 9.90 0.76
C ASP A 115 5.43 8.77 0.57
N LEU A 116 5.79 7.70 -0.16
CA LEU A 116 4.98 6.48 -0.29
C LEU A 116 4.74 5.80 1.07
N LYS A 117 5.77 5.66 1.90
CA LYS A 117 5.62 5.14 3.28
C LYS A 117 4.66 5.98 4.11
N SER A 118 4.78 7.30 4.03
CA SER A 118 3.88 8.23 4.75
C SER A 118 2.42 8.06 4.31
N LEU A 119 2.19 7.98 3.01
CA LEU A 119 0.86 7.72 2.45
C LEU A 119 0.31 6.36 2.90
N ALA A 120 1.10 5.30 2.79
CA ALA A 120 0.66 3.96 3.14
C ALA A 120 0.39 3.81 4.66
N THR A 121 1.17 4.50 5.49
CA THR A 121 0.93 4.62 6.94
C THR A 121 -0.39 5.34 7.24
N THR A 122 -0.66 6.43 6.51
CA THR A 122 -1.91 7.20 6.63
C THR A 122 -3.12 6.35 6.23
N LEU A 123 -3.04 5.64 5.10
CA LEU A 123 -4.11 4.74 4.65
C LEU A 123 -4.43 3.67 5.69
N ARG A 124 -3.40 3.04 6.26
CA ARG A 124 -3.59 2.04 7.33
C ARG A 124 -4.20 2.63 8.58
N ARG A 125 -3.77 3.82 9.00
CA ARG A 125 -4.38 4.50 10.14
C ARG A 125 -5.88 4.71 9.92
N VAL A 126 -6.26 5.17 8.72
CA VAL A 126 -7.69 5.31 8.34
C VAL A 126 -8.41 3.97 8.42
N VAL A 127 -7.80 2.88 7.93
CA VAL A 127 -8.38 1.52 8.03
C VAL A 127 -8.59 1.09 9.47
N VAL A 128 -7.58 1.24 10.32
CA VAL A 128 -7.65 0.84 11.74
C VAL A 128 -8.67 1.66 12.50
N GLU A 129 -8.70 2.98 12.29
CA GLU A 129 -9.68 3.87 12.91
C GLU A 129 -11.11 3.52 12.47
N ALA A 130 -11.33 3.29 11.16
CA ALA A 130 -12.64 2.94 10.62
C ALA A 130 -13.12 1.55 11.06
N ALA A 131 -12.20 0.64 11.37
CA ALA A 131 -12.49 -0.67 11.92
C ALA A 131 -12.64 -0.70 13.45
N GLY A 132 -12.52 0.45 14.13
CA GLY A 132 -12.68 0.53 15.59
C GLY A 132 -11.47 0.03 16.39
N ASN A 133 -10.26 0.21 15.87
CA ASN A 133 -8.99 -0.14 16.52
C ASN A 133 -8.77 -1.64 16.82
N THR A 134 -9.47 -2.53 16.11
CA THR A 134 -9.18 -3.97 16.14
C THR A 134 -8.01 -4.29 15.20
N ASP A 135 -6.89 -4.77 15.74
CA ASP A 135 -5.65 -5.07 15.02
C ASP A 135 -5.37 -6.59 14.94
N PRO A 136 -4.74 -7.14 13.86
CA PRO A 136 -4.44 -6.52 12.57
C PRO A 136 -5.29 -7.10 11.44
N ILE A 137 -6.05 -6.22 10.79
CA ILE A 137 -6.80 -6.45 9.55
C ILE A 137 -5.91 -6.98 8.41
N CYS A 138 -4.65 -6.54 8.37
CA CYS A 138 -3.62 -7.01 7.46
C CYS A 138 -2.34 -7.22 8.27
N HIS A 139 -1.86 -8.47 8.38
CA HIS A 139 -0.72 -8.91 9.21
C HIS A 139 0.65 -8.24 8.93
N LEU A 140 0.68 -7.09 8.26
CA LEU A 140 1.91 -6.36 7.91
C LEU A 140 2.13 -5.16 8.82
N ARG A 141 1.49 -5.06 9.99
CA ARG A 141 1.62 -3.89 10.90
C ARG A 141 3.08 -3.50 11.14
N ASP A 142 3.94 -4.50 11.26
CA ASP A 142 5.38 -4.34 11.52
C ASP A 142 6.12 -3.56 10.43
N PHE A 143 5.65 -3.60 9.18
CA PHE A 143 6.26 -2.85 8.06
C PHE A 143 6.06 -1.33 8.19
N TYR A 144 5.10 -0.86 8.99
CA TYR A 144 4.66 0.54 8.99
C TYR A 144 4.86 1.26 10.32
N GLN A 145 5.33 0.56 11.36
CA GLN A 145 5.65 1.12 12.68
C GLN A 145 4.52 2.00 13.29
N ILE A 146 3.26 1.64 13.06
CA ILE A 146 2.11 2.40 13.55
C ILE A 146 2.03 2.25 15.08
N LYS A 147 2.30 3.35 15.80
CA LYS A 147 2.02 3.50 17.24
C LYS A 147 0.58 4.00 17.39
N LEU A 148 -0.27 3.19 18.02
CA LEU A 148 -1.62 3.56 18.44
C LEU A 148 -1.56 4.36 19.75
#